data_AF-F8DMG9-F1
#
_entry.id   AF-F8DMG9-F1
#
_cell.length_a   1.000
_cell.length_b   1.000
_cell.length_c   1.000
_cell.angle_alpha   90.00
_cell.angle_beta   90.00
_cell.angle_gamma   90.00
#
_symmetry.space_group_name_H-M   'P 1'
#
loop_
_entity.id
_entity.type
_entity.pdbx_description
1 polymer ?
#
loop_
_entity_poly.entity_id
_entity_poly.type
_entity_poly.pdbx_seq_one_letter_code
_entity_poly.pdbx_strand_id
1 'polypeptide(L)'
;MRQDIRQELRKYQMDKIKPNFTELGRQLGCDPRTARKYYYLKDDGYENKRKRRKSKLDPYRNIIDEKVKNSCSATSIFYFIKEMGYTGGISILRDYCHQIKVKNKQLQL
;
A
#
# COMPACT_ATOMS: atom_id res chain seq x y z
N MET A 1 6.04 5.01 10.02
CA MET A 1 6.93 4.95 11.20
C MET A 1 7.11 6.37 11.69
N ARG A 2 7.07 6.65 13.01
CA ARG A 2 7.24 8.01 13.54
C ARG A 2 8.73 8.40 13.47
N GLN A 3 9.07 9.18 12.44
CA GLN A 3 10.48 9.51 12.12
C GLN A 3 11.09 10.47 13.15
N ASP A 4 10.28 11.36 13.72
CA ASP A 4 10.58 12.22 14.87
C ASP A 4 11.20 11.45 16.05
N ILE A 5 10.52 10.40 16.52
CA ILE A 5 10.98 9.58 17.65
C ILE A 5 12.30 8.87 17.32
N ARG A 6 12.45 8.41 16.08
CA ARG A 6 13.66 7.73 15.62
C ARG A 6 14.87 8.66 15.62
N GLN A 7 14.69 9.89 15.14
CA GLN A 7 15.76 10.89 15.11
C GLN A 7 16.22 11.24 16.52
N GLU A 8 15.31 11.40 17.46
CA GLU A 8 15.65 11.72 18.85
C GLU A 8 16.42 10.57 19.53
N LEU A 9 15.99 9.32 19.27
CA LEU A 9 16.66 8.13 19.80
C LEU A 9 18.09 7.92 19.29
N ARG A 10 18.46 8.51 18.15
CA ARG A 10 19.84 8.43 17.63
C ARG A 10 20.84 9.10 18.55
N LYS A 11 20.45 10.17 19.26
CA LYS A 11 21.35 10.87 20.21
C LYS A 11 21.82 9.89 21.30
N TYR A 12 20.88 9.21 21.94
CA TYR A 12 21.16 8.20 22.96
C TYR A 12 21.97 7.01 22.43
N GLN A 13 21.73 6.58 21.18
CA GLN A 13 22.54 5.53 20.55
C GLN A 13 23.99 5.95 20.31
N MET A 14 24.20 7.20 19.84
CA MET A 14 25.53 7.78 19.61
C MET A 14 26.30 7.94 20.93
N ASP A 15 25.61 8.41 21.97
CA ASP A 15 26.19 8.59 23.31
C ASP A 15 26.44 7.25 24.02
N LYS A 16 26.00 6.13 23.45
CA LYS A 16 26.05 4.77 24.03
C LYS A 16 25.38 4.67 25.41
N ILE A 17 24.42 5.55 25.69
CA ILE A 17 23.66 5.60 26.94
C ILE A 17 22.29 4.96 26.69
N LYS A 18 21.90 4.02 27.55
CA LYS A 18 20.55 3.42 27.50
C LYS A 18 19.55 4.36 28.18
N PRO A 19 18.58 4.95 27.45
CA PRO A 19 17.61 5.85 28.05
C PRO A 19 16.53 5.11 28.86
N ASN A 20 15.88 5.81 29.78
CA ASN A 20 14.66 5.33 30.40
C ASN A 20 13.48 5.46 29.41
N PHE A 21 13.09 4.33 28.81
CA PHE A 21 12.02 4.31 27.80
C PHE A 21 10.66 4.79 28.30
N THR A 22 10.37 4.68 29.60
CA THR A 22 9.11 5.14 30.20
C THR A 22 9.04 6.65 30.22
N GLU A 23 10.10 7.32 30.70
CA GLU A 23 10.18 8.77 30.73
C GLU A 23 10.30 9.36 29.33
N LEU A 24 11.13 8.74 28.49
CA LEU A 24 11.27 9.14 27.10
C LEU A 24 9.95 9.02 26.33
N GLY A 25 9.16 7.98 26.61
CA GLY A 25 7.82 7.83 26.05
C GLY A 25 6.87 8.96 26.47
N ARG A 26 6.95 9.41 27.73
CA ARG A 26 6.16 10.57 28.22
C ARG A 26 6.59 11.86 27.53
N GLN A 27 7.91 12.10 27.40
CA GLN A 27 8.46 13.30 26.74
C GLN A 27 8.10 13.36 25.25
N LEU A 28 8.18 12.22 24.54
CA LEU A 28 7.91 12.12 23.11
C LEU A 28 6.44 11.86 22.76
N GLY A 29 5.57 11.73 23.76
CA GLY A 29 4.15 11.40 23.55
C GLY A 29 3.95 10.07 22.81
N CYS A 30 4.75 9.05 23.15
CA CYS A 30 4.68 7.72 22.55
C CYS A 30 4.71 6.61 23.61
N ASP A 31 4.14 5.46 23.27
CA ASP A 31 4.21 4.29 24.13
C ASP A 31 5.68 3.86 24.34
N PRO A 32 6.10 3.52 25.58
CA PRO A 32 7.48 3.13 25.88
C PRO A 32 7.96 1.90 25.10
N ARG A 33 7.05 1.02 24.67
CA ARG A 33 7.37 -0.11 23.79
C ARG A 33 7.76 0.37 22.39
N THR A 34 7.18 1.48 21.92
CA THR A 34 7.55 2.12 20.65
C THR A 34 8.95 2.73 20.73
N ALA A 35 9.24 3.49 21.79
CA ALA A 35 10.57 4.05 22.04
C ALA A 35 11.63 2.95 22.13
N ARG A 36 11.37 1.89 22.91
CA ARG A 36 12.24 0.71 23.00
C ARG A 36 12.45 0.04 21.65
N LYS A 37 11.37 -0.20 20.90
CA LYS A 37 11.43 -0.82 19.56
C LYS A 37 12.33 0.00 18.63
N TYR A 38 12.16 1.32 18.59
CA TYR A 38 12.93 2.19 17.71
C TYR A 38 14.39 2.32 18.14
N TYR A 39 14.69 2.26 19.44
CA TYR A 39 16.07 2.28 19.96
C TYR A 39 16.87 1.04 19.56
N TYR A 40 16.23 -0.13 19.45
CA TYR A 40 16.91 -1.35 19.02
C TYR A 40 16.79 -1.64 17.52
N LEU A 41 15.96 -0.89 16.80
CA LEU A 41 15.79 -1.06 15.36
C LEU A 41 17.05 -0.56 14.65
N LYS A 42 17.79 -1.47 14.01
CA LYS A 42 18.92 -1.10 13.16
C LYS A 42 18.41 -0.28 11.97
N ASP A 43 19.18 0.72 11.56
CA ASP A 43 18.96 1.42 10.29
C ASP A 43 19.56 0.56 9.18
N ASP A 44 18.88 -0.55 8.88
CA ASP A 44 19.22 -1.43 7.76
C ASP A 44 18.66 -0.93 6.43
N GLY A 45 18.13 0.31 6.40
CA GLY A 45 17.45 0.89 5.24
C GLY A 45 16.13 0.19 4.90
N TYR A 46 15.69 -0.78 5.70
CA TYR A 46 14.48 -1.55 5.41
C TYR A 46 13.25 -0.80 5.92
N GLU A 47 12.77 0.14 5.11
CA GLU A 47 11.41 0.63 5.28
C GLU A 47 10.46 -0.57 5.16
N ASN A 48 9.71 -0.86 6.23
CA ASN A 48 8.63 -1.83 6.21
C ASN A 48 7.49 -1.27 5.34
N LYS A 49 7.72 -1.24 4.02
CA LYS A 49 6.72 -0.91 3.02
C LYS A 49 5.70 -2.03 3.11
N ARG A 50 4.49 -1.67 3.55
CA ARG A 50 3.36 -2.59 3.51
C ARG A 50 3.31 -3.20 2.11
N LYS A 51 3.49 -4.52 2.02
CA LYS A 51 3.34 -5.24 0.75
C LYS A 51 1.94 -4.93 0.25
N ARG A 52 1.84 -4.13 -0.83
CA ARG A 52 0.54 -3.86 -1.46
C ARG A 52 0.01 -5.21 -1.92
N ARG A 53 -1.15 -5.61 -1.38
CA ARG A 53 -1.80 -6.84 -1.81
C ARG A 53 -2.12 -6.70 -3.31
N LYS A 54 -1.82 -7.73 -4.08
CA LYS A 54 -2.23 -7.80 -5.48
C LYS A 54 -3.75 -7.72 -5.54
N SER A 55 -4.30 -6.95 -6.48
CA SER A 55 -5.74 -6.88 -6.71
C SER A 55 -6.22 -8.21 -7.28
N LYS A 56 -7.46 -8.60 -6.96
CA LYS A 56 -8.11 -9.75 -7.60
C LYS A 56 -8.23 -9.60 -9.12
N LEU A 57 -8.18 -8.37 -9.63
CA LEU A 57 -8.19 -8.09 -11.07
C LEU A 57 -6.83 -8.25 -11.75
N ASP A 58 -5.72 -8.26 -10.99
CA ASP A 58 -4.38 -8.25 -11.58
C ASP A 58 -4.14 -9.35 -12.62
N PRO A 59 -4.63 -10.61 -12.42
CA PRO A 59 -4.50 -11.67 -13.44
C PRO A 59 -5.32 -11.41 -14.71
N TYR A 60 -6.37 -10.60 -14.64
CA TYR A 60 -7.34 -10.41 -15.72
C TYR A 60 -7.21 -9.04 -16.42
N ARG A 61 -6.29 -8.16 -15.97
CA ARG A 61 -6.17 -6.78 -16.49
C ARG A 61 -6.02 -6.73 -18.01
N ASN A 62 -5.12 -7.53 -18.57
CA ASN A 62 -4.87 -7.52 -20.02
C ASN A 62 -6.13 -7.88 -20.82
N ILE A 63 -6.85 -8.91 -20.37
CA ILE A 63 -8.10 -9.36 -20.98
C ILE A 63 -9.16 -8.26 -20.90
N ILE A 64 -9.28 -7.60 -19.75
CA ILE A 64 -10.24 -6.50 -19.56
C ILE A 64 -9.90 -5.33 -20.47
N ASP A 65 -8.62 -4.93 -20.54
CA ASP A 65 -8.16 -3.82 -21.38
C ASP A 65 -8.49 -4.07 -22.86
N GLU A 66 -8.24 -5.27 -23.38
CA GLU A 66 -8.61 -5.65 -24.75
C GLU A 66 -10.11 -5.58 -25.00
N LYS A 67 -10.92 -6.15 -24.09
CA LYS A 67 -12.38 -6.13 -24.24
C LYS A 67 -12.97 -4.72 -24.13
N VAL A 68 -12.39 -3.86 -23.28
CA VAL A 68 -12.79 -2.45 -23.17
C VAL A 68 -12.45 -1.68 -24.45
N LYS A 69 -11.30 -1.94 -25.07
CA LYS A 69 -10.94 -1.36 -26.39
C LYS A 69 -11.92 -1.80 -27.48
N ASN A 70 -12.39 -3.05 -27.44
CA ASN A 70 -13.41 -3.57 -28.35
C ASN A 70 -14.84 -3.10 -28.00
N SER A 71 -14.98 -2.09 -27.13
CA SER A 71 -16.27 -1.49 -26.73
C SER A 71 -17.25 -2.47 -26.06
N CYS A 72 -16.77 -3.55 -25.43
CA CYS A 72 -17.64 -4.46 -24.68
C CYS A 72 -18.19 -3.82 -23.39
N SER A 73 -19.39 -4.25 -22.98
CA SER A 73 -20.00 -3.81 -21.73
C SER A 73 -19.26 -4.39 -20.51
N ALA A 74 -19.18 -3.63 -19.42
CA ALA A 74 -18.54 -4.11 -18.19
C ALA A 74 -19.21 -5.38 -17.62
N THR A 75 -20.53 -5.51 -17.78
CA THR A 75 -21.29 -6.69 -17.38
C THR A 75 -20.88 -7.92 -18.18
N SER A 76 -20.74 -7.80 -19.50
CA SER A 76 -20.30 -8.90 -20.37
C SER A 76 -18.88 -9.35 -20.03
N ILE A 77 -17.97 -8.39 -19.77
CA ILE A 77 -16.59 -8.70 -19.36
C ILE A 77 -16.59 -9.42 -18.01
N PHE A 78 -17.43 -8.99 -17.06
CA PHE A 78 -17.54 -9.61 -15.75
C PHE A 78 -17.94 -11.08 -15.82
N TYR A 79 -18.99 -11.43 -16.58
CA TYR A 79 -19.37 -12.83 -16.75
C TYR A 79 -18.26 -13.65 -17.42
N PHE A 80 -17.60 -13.09 -18.42
CA PHE A 80 -16.49 -13.75 -19.10
C PHE A 80 -15.34 -14.11 -18.14
N ILE A 81 -14.87 -13.15 -17.33
CA ILE A 81 -13.78 -13.44 -16.38
C ILE A 81 -14.25 -14.28 -15.19
N LYS A 82 -15.55 -14.26 -14.86
CA LYS A 82 -16.14 -15.09 -13.80
C LYS A 82 -16.08 -16.57 -14.18
N GLU A 83 -16.36 -16.91 -15.43
CA GLU A 83 -16.13 -18.26 -15.98
C GLU A 83 -14.65 -18.66 -15.92
N MET A 84 -13.73 -17.71 -16.08
CA MET A 84 -12.28 -17.91 -15.90
C MET A 84 -11.82 -17.94 -14.43
N GLY A 85 -12.74 -18.01 -13.47
CA GLY A 85 -12.43 -18.14 -12.04
C GLY A 85 -12.28 -16.82 -11.28
N TYR A 86 -12.77 -15.69 -11.81
CA TYR A 86 -12.72 -14.42 -11.08
C TYR A 86 -13.62 -14.44 -9.84
N THR A 87 -13.02 -14.18 -8.67
CA THR A 87 -13.69 -14.19 -7.35
C THR A 87 -13.94 -12.79 -6.79
N GLY A 88 -13.78 -11.74 -7.60
CA GLY A 88 -14.03 -10.36 -7.19
C GLY A 88 -15.45 -9.89 -7.53
N GLY A 89 -15.81 -8.71 -7.01
CA GLY A 89 -17.11 -8.10 -7.29
C GLY A 89 -17.12 -7.28 -8.58
N ILE A 90 -18.28 -7.17 -9.21
CA ILE A 90 -18.48 -6.39 -10.44
C ILE A 90 -18.12 -4.91 -10.27
N SER A 91 -18.30 -4.33 -9.07
CA SER A 91 -17.96 -2.92 -8.80
C SER A 91 -16.48 -2.64 -9.03
N ILE A 92 -15.60 -3.54 -8.57
CA ILE A 92 -14.14 -3.40 -8.73
C ILE A 92 -13.77 -3.39 -10.23
N LEU A 93 -14.43 -4.26 -11.02
CA LEU A 93 -14.24 -4.29 -12.47
C LEU A 93 -14.78 -3.02 -13.14
N ARG A 94 -15.96 -2.54 -12.73
CA ARG A 94 -16.57 -1.33 -13.31
C ARG A 94 -15.70 -0.09 -13.08
N ASP A 95 -15.17 0.05 -11.86
CA ASP A 95 -14.25 1.14 -11.51
C ASP A 95 -12.98 1.08 -12.38
N TYR A 96 -12.43 -0.12 -12.58
CA TYR A 96 -11.27 -0.32 -13.45
C TYR A 96 -11.57 0.04 -14.92
N CYS A 97 -12.71 -0.42 -15.46
CA CYS A 97 -13.15 -0.05 -16.80
C CYS A 97 -13.33 1.46 -16.97
N HIS A 98 -13.83 2.16 -15.94
CA HIS A 98 -13.97 3.62 -15.97
C HIS A 98 -12.59 4.31 -16.01
N GLN A 99 -11.64 3.86 -15.20
CA GLN A 99 -10.27 4.38 -15.20
C GLN A 99 -9.59 4.24 -16.57
N ILE A 100 -9.78 3.10 -17.25
CA ILE A 100 -9.26 2.89 -18.61
C ILE A 100 -9.86 3.90 -19.59
N LYS A 101 -11.19 4.09 -19.56
CA LYS A 101 -11.87 5.03 -20.47
C LYS A 101 -11.41 6.47 -20.25
N VAL A 102 -11.26 6.90 -19.00
CA VAL A 102 -10.74 8.24 -18.67
C VAL A 102 -9.30 8.40 -19.17
N LYS A 103 -8.45 7.40 -18.95
CA LYS A 103 -7.05 7.42 -19.41
C LYS A 103 -6.96 7.47 -20.94
N ASN A 104 -7.78 6.69 -21.64
CA ASN A 104 -7.82 6.69 -23.11
C ASN A 104 -8.29 8.04 -23.66
N LYS A 105 -9.24 8.71 -22.99
CA LYS A 105 -9.71 10.04 -23.37
C LYS A 105 -8.62 11.11 -23.18
N GLN A 106 -7.79 11.00 -22.15
CA GLN A 106 -6.68 11.91 -21.90
C GLN A 106 -5.52 11.75 -22.89
N LEU A 107 -5.31 10.56 -23.47
CA LEU A 107 -4.25 10.32 -24.46
C LEU A 107 -4.61 10.75 -25.89
N GLN A 108 -5.87 11.13 -26.14
CA GLN A 108 -6.37 11.58 -27.45
C GLN A 108 -6.54 13.11 -27.53
N LEU A 109 -6.13 13.83 -26.48
CA LEU A 109 -6.09 15.28 -26.35
C LEU A 109 -4.62 15.74 -26.40
#